data_AF-A0A226GWP2-F1
#
_entry.id   AF-A0A226GWP2-F1
#
_cell.length_a   1.000
_cell.length_b   1.000
_cell.length_c   1.000
_cell.angle_alpha   90.00
_cell.angle_beta   90.00
_cell.angle_gamma   90.00
#
_symmetry.space_group_name_H-M   'P 1'
#
loop_
_entity.id
_entity.type
_entity.pdbx_description
1 polymer ?
#
loop_
_entity_poly.entity_id
_entity_poly.type
_entity_poly.pdbx_seq_one_letter_code
_entity_poly.pdbx_strand_id
1 'polypeptide(L)'
;MKKIIILTLYFFAFVLQSCDDKTKKQGQVEIQKTIETKNGSVFENNVQSKNKKNDNIVLGEDISEINAYAKRIYKINGVIYIDLDLVEIRYPTKGEWDAGDREIVNNNPKIRTYVIDNNTSILSNVCKELKSSELFQIRESVLKDKNIIIIGRSENGKMQEINFGCYG
;
A
#
# COMPACT_ATOMS: atom_id res chain seq x y z
N MET A 1 -50.68 42.89 29.45
CA MET A 1 -51.23 42.93 28.07
C MET A 1 -50.11 42.53 27.11
N LYS A 2 -50.39 41.71 26.09
CA LYS A 2 -49.38 41.29 25.10
C LYS A 2 -49.18 42.40 24.06
N LYS A 3 -47.93 42.66 23.66
CA LYS A 3 -47.60 43.18 22.32
C LYS A 3 -46.44 42.37 21.75
N ILE A 4 -46.77 41.57 20.73
CA ILE A 4 -45.82 41.02 19.75
C ILE A 4 -45.46 42.18 18.81
N ILE A 5 -44.23 42.25 18.30
CA ILE A 5 -43.91 42.59 16.89
C ILE A 5 -42.40 42.42 16.64
N ILE A 6 -42.10 41.46 15.76
CA ILE A 6 -41.07 41.46 14.69
C ILE A 6 -39.71 42.09 15.02
N LEU A 7 -38.67 41.24 15.05
CA LEU A 7 -37.32 41.65 14.66
C LEU A 7 -36.90 40.85 13.41
N THR A 8 -36.66 41.58 12.33
CA THR A 8 -36.43 41.10 10.96
C THR A 8 -35.11 40.38 10.76
N LEU A 9 -35.10 39.34 9.92
CA LEU A 9 -33.88 38.87 9.25
C LEU A 9 -33.22 40.04 8.50
N TYR A 10 -31.90 40.17 8.62
CA TYR A 10 -31.09 40.89 7.64
C TYR A 10 -30.04 39.95 7.05
N PHE A 11 -30.23 39.65 5.76
CA PHE A 11 -29.20 39.07 4.91
C PHE A 11 -28.04 40.06 4.80
N PHE A 12 -26.81 39.59 5.04
CA PHE A 12 -25.60 40.26 4.57
C PHE A 12 -24.86 39.34 3.59
N ALA A 13 -25.31 39.37 2.34
CA ALA A 13 -24.46 39.01 1.22
C ALA A 13 -23.64 40.26 0.86
N PHE A 14 -22.33 40.20 1.01
CA PHE A 14 -21.44 41.21 0.44
C PHE A 14 -20.33 40.55 -0.37
N VAL A 15 -20.16 41.06 -1.58
CA VAL A 15 -19.38 40.49 -2.68
C VAL A 15 -18.07 41.25 -2.82
N LEU A 16 -16.95 40.54 -3.01
CA LEU A 16 -15.78 40.98 -3.78
C LEU A 16 -15.19 39.71 -4.43
N GLN A 17 -15.41 39.43 -5.72
CA GLN A 17 -14.69 40.00 -6.89
C GLN A 17 -13.16 39.82 -6.83
N SER A 18 -12.67 38.89 -7.64
CA SER A 18 -11.40 39.01 -8.37
C SER A 18 -11.58 38.40 -9.78
N CYS A 19 -10.79 38.87 -10.74
CA CYS A 19 -11.22 38.94 -12.15
C CYS A 19 -10.85 37.74 -13.04
N ASP A 20 -11.68 37.54 -14.08
CA ASP A 20 -11.32 36.93 -15.36
C ASP A 20 -10.18 37.71 -16.07
N ASP A 21 -9.30 37.03 -16.83
CA ASP A 21 -9.43 37.08 -18.30
C ASP A 21 -8.51 36.12 -19.13
N LYS A 22 -9.19 35.28 -19.95
CA LYS A 22 -8.97 35.00 -21.39
C LYS A 22 -7.65 34.42 -21.97
N THR A 23 -7.82 33.25 -22.61
CA THR A 23 -7.28 32.82 -23.96
C THR A 23 -5.76 32.58 -24.13
N LYS A 24 -5.21 31.85 -25.12
CA LYS A 24 -5.68 31.03 -26.28
C LYS A 24 -5.07 29.58 -26.13
N LYS A 25 -5.10 28.58 -27.02
CA LYS A 25 -5.57 28.35 -28.43
C LYS A 25 -5.80 26.82 -28.65
N GLN A 26 -6.33 26.42 -29.82
CA GLN A 26 -6.30 25.04 -30.35
C GLN A 26 -4.91 24.59 -30.83
N GLY A 27 -4.72 23.27 -30.90
CA GLY A 27 -3.66 22.61 -31.67
C GLY A 27 -3.90 21.11 -31.84
N GLN A 28 -4.68 20.71 -32.85
CA GLN A 28 -4.61 19.33 -33.36
C GLN A 28 -3.27 19.18 -34.09
N VAL A 29 -2.47 18.17 -33.76
CA VAL A 29 -1.45 17.64 -34.67
C VAL A 29 -1.60 16.13 -34.79
N GLU A 30 -1.67 15.77 -36.06
CA GLU A 30 -1.87 14.51 -36.72
C GLU A 30 -0.94 13.36 -36.28
N ILE A 31 -1.40 12.13 -36.54
CA ILE A 31 -0.66 10.89 -36.30
C ILE A 31 0.53 10.82 -37.28
N GLN A 32 1.74 10.66 -36.76
CA GLN A 32 2.83 10.04 -37.53
C GLN A 32 3.40 8.83 -36.80
N LYS A 33 3.15 7.66 -37.37
CA LYS A 33 3.95 6.45 -37.13
C LYS A 33 5.31 6.65 -37.80
N THR A 34 6.38 6.56 -37.04
CA THR A 34 7.67 6.11 -37.57
C THR A 34 8.14 4.94 -36.71
N ILE A 35 8.22 3.76 -37.32
CA ILE A 35 8.83 2.59 -36.72
C ILE A 35 10.32 2.67 -37.09
N GLU A 36 11.19 2.90 -36.10
CA GLU A 36 12.61 2.56 -36.24
C GLU A 36 12.99 1.50 -35.20
N THR A 37 13.40 0.34 -35.71
CA THR A 37 13.82 -0.81 -34.91
C THR A 37 15.34 -0.90 -34.95
N LYS A 38 16.04 -0.56 -33.86
CA LYS A 38 17.41 -1.03 -33.59
C LYS A 38 17.60 -1.36 -32.11
N ASN A 39 18.38 -2.40 -31.85
CA ASN A 39 18.43 -3.14 -30.59
C ASN A 39 19.17 -2.40 -29.46
N GLY A 40 18.69 -2.55 -28.23
CA GLY A 40 19.39 -2.15 -27.00
C GLY A 40 18.50 -2.41 -25.77
N SER A 41 18.96 -3.25 -24.85
CA SER A 41 18.20 -3.79 -23.69
C SER A 41 17.26 -2.80 -22.99
N VAL A 42 15.96 -3.05 -23.05
CA VAL A 42 14.95 -2.37 -22.21
C VAL A 42 14.87 -3.09 -20.87
N PHE A 43 15.32 -2.43 -19.80
CA PHE A 43 14.84 -2.74 -18.46
C PHE A 43 13.33 -2.45 -18.44
N GLU A 44 12.50 -3.47 -18.15
CA GLU A 44 11.06 -3.29 -17.95
C GLU A 44 10.76 -2.53 -16.64
N ASN A 45 11.01 -1.23 -16.66
CA ASN A 45 10.35 -0.29 -15.77
C ASN A 45 8.87 -0.16 -16.19
N ASN A 46 8.10 -1.24 -16.00
CA ASN A 46 6.65 -1.24 -16.14
C ASN A 46 6.02 -0.43 -15.00
N VAL A 47 6.19 0.90 -15.06
CA VAL A 47 5.30 1.86 -14.39
C VAL A 47 3.95 1.82 -15.12
N GLN A 48 3.24 0.69 -15.00
CA GLN A 48 1.84 0.60 -15.36
C GLN A 48 1.04 1.30 -14.26
N SER A 49 1.01 2.62 -14.36
CA SER A 49 -0.13 3.42 -13.94
C SER A 49 -1.34 2.99 -14.81
N LYS A 50 -1.91 1.84 -14.48
CA LYS A 50 -3.20 1.39 -14.99
C LYS A 50 -4.24 1.73 -13.95
N ASN A 51 -5.23 2.51 -14.36
CA ASN A 51 -6.50 2.64 -13.65
C ASN A 51 -7.04 1.21 -13.38
N LYS A 52 -6.93 0.76 -12.13
CA LYS A 52 -7.56 -0.50 -11.69
C LYS A 52 -9.07 -0.30 -11.63
N LYS A 53 -9.70 -0.60 -12.78
CA LYS A 53 -11.05 -1.14 -12.88
C LYS A 53 -11.25 -2.18 -11.77
N ASN A 54 -12.40 -2.21 -11.10
CA ASN A 54 -12.68 -3.06 -9.93
C ASN A 54 -12.04 -4.47 -10.02
N ASP A 55 -10.87 -4.63 -9.42
CA ASP A 55 -10.28 -5.94 -9.17
C ASP A 55 -11.00 -6.52 -7.96
N ASN A 56 -11.59 -7.71 -8.12
CA ASN A 56 -12.11 -8.47 -6.99
C ASN A 56 -10.92 -8.86 -6.09
N ILE A 57 -10.77 -8.15 -4.98
CA ILE A 57 -9.72 -8.43 -3.99
C ILE A 57 -10.07 -9.75 -3.30
N VAL A 58 -9.27 -10.79 -3.55
CA VAL A 58 -9.34 -12.05 -2.82
C VAL A 58 -8.44 -11.92 -1.60
N LEU A 59 -9.05 -11.99 -0.41
CA LEU A 59 -8.33 -11.97 0.86
C LEU A 59 -7.69 -13.33 1.15
N GLY A 60 -6.58 -13.31 1.89
CA GLY A 60 -5.88 -14.51 2.33
C GLY A 60 -6.60 -15.24 3.48
N GLU A 61 -6.20 -16.48 3.66
CA GLU A 61 -6.61 -17.40 4.71
C GLU A 61 -6.11 -17.00 6.11
N ASP A 62 -6.67 -17.66 7.13
CA ASP A 62 -6.23 -17.53 8.52
C ASP A 62 -4.91 -18.27 8.70
N ILE A 63 -3.89 -17.57 9.19
CA ILE A 63 -2.55 -18.12 9.38
C ILE A 63 -2.03 -17.66 10.75
N SER A 64 -1.74 -18.62 11.63
CA SER A 64 -1.24 -18.38 12.99
C SER A 64 0.16 -17.77 13.03
N GLU A 65 1.02 -18.13 12.07
CA GLU A 65 2.36 -17.58 11.90
C GLU A 65 2.64 -17.39 10.41
N ILE A 66 2.74 -16.13 9.98
CA ILE A 66 3.13 -15.70 8.65
C ILE A 66 4.62 -15.38 8.70
N ASN A 67 5.39 -15.98 7.81
CA ASN A 67 6.72 -15.50 7.42
C ASN A 67 6.64 -15.10 5.94
N ALA A 68 6.95 -13.85 5.60
CA ALA A 68 6.72 -13.34 4.24
C ALA A 68 7.60 -12.14 3.84
N TYR A 69 7.69 -11.88 2.53
CA TYR A 69 8.12 -10.58 2.00
C TYR A 69 6.92 -9.72 1.61
N ALA A 70 6.90 -8.43 1.97
CA ALA A 70 5.93 -7.51 1.38
C ALA A 70 6.24 -7.26 -0.10
N LYS A 71 5.20 -7.35 -0.94
CA LYS A 71 5.28 -7.00 -2.38
C LYS A 71 4.64 -5.66 -2.66
N ARG A 72 3.51 -5.35 -2.01
CA ARG A 72 2.79 -4.08 -2.14
C ARG A 72 2.10 -3.74 -0.84
N ILE A 73 1.99 -2.44 -0.56
CA ILE A 73 1.07 -1.87 0.42
C ILE A 73 0.32 -0.77 -0.34
N TYR A 74 -1.01 -0.85 -0.40
CA TYR A 74 -1.83 0.02 -1.24
C TYR A 74 -3.17 0.35 -0.55
N LYS A 75 -3.89 1.34 -1.09
CA LYS A 75 -5.13 1.83 -0.51
C LYS A 75 -6.23 1.90 -1.57
N ILE A 76 -7.37 1.27 -1.31
CA ILE A 76 -8.55 1.27 -2.18
C ILE A 76 -9.75 1.66 -1.32
N ASN A 77 -10.54 2.65 -1.77
CA ASN A 77 -11.77 3.11 -1.11
C ASN A 77 -11.61 3.41 0.40
N GLY A 78 -10.44 3.88 0.82
CA GLY A 78 -10.15 4.18 2.24
C GLY A 78 -9.48 3.04 3.02
N VAL A 79 -9.59 1.80 2.55
CA VAL A 79 -9.04 0.59 3.20
C VAL A 79 -7.59 0.36 2.75
N ILE A 80 -6.71 0.00 3.68
CA ILE A 80 -5.31 -0.34 3.41
C ILE A 80 -5.20 -1.86 3.26
N TYR A 81 -4.47 -2.27 2.23
CA TYR A 81 -4.18 -3.67 1.91
C TYR A 81 -2.67 -3.88 1.83
N ILE A 82 -2.24 -5.07 2.23
CA ILE A 82 -0.87 -5.55 2.05
C ILE A 82 -0.88 -6.86 1.25
N ASP A 83 -0.01 -6.94 0.25
CA ASP A 83 0.30 -8.19 -0.44
C ASP A 83 1.57 -8.78 0.16
N LEU A 84 1.45 -9.95 0.78
CA LEU A 84 2.53 -10.72 1.39
C LEU A 84 2.82 -11.95 0.52
N ASP A 85 4.08 -12.17 0.20
CA ASP A 85 4.58 -13.37 -0.47
C ASP A 85 5.17 -14.31 0.56
N LEU A 86 4.43 -15.37 0.89
CA LEU A 86 4.77 -16.30 1.96
C LEU A 86 6.06 -17.06 1.64
N VAL A 87 6.93 -17.22 2.63
CA VAL A 87 8.21 -17.93 2.52
C VAL A 87 8.28 -19.11 3.47
N GLU A 88 9.09 -20.10 3.11
CA GLU A 88 9.37 -21.28 3.94
C GLU A 88 10.65 -21.02 4.74
N ILE A 89 10.63 -21.18 6.07
CA ILE A 89 11.85 -21.21 6.89
C ILE A 89 12.28 -22.65 7.06
N ARG A 90 13.47 -22.99 6.57
CA ARG A 90 14.09 -24.30 6.72
C ARG A 90 15.12 -24.30 7.83
N TYR A 91 15.08 -25.38 8.59
CA TYR A 91 16.06 -25.72 9.61
C TYR A 91 16.88 -26.90 9.08
N PRO A 92 18.18 -26.73 8.80
CA PRO A 92 19.02 -27.82 8.32
C PRO A 92 19.14 -28.90 9.39
N THR A 93 19.26 -30.15 8.95
CA THR A 93 19.53 -31.25 9.89
C THR A 93 21.01 -31.26 10.25
N LYS A 94 21.32 -31.62 11.50
CA LYS A 94 22.69 -31.60 12.04
C LYS A 94 23.67 -32.37 11.15
N GLY A 95 24.60 -31.66 10.52
CA GLY A 95 25.64 -32.23 9.66
C GLY A 95 25.70 -31.65 8.24
N GLU A 96 24.71 -30.88 7.81
CA GLU A 96 24.71 -30.21 6.50
C GLU A 96 25.26 -28.77 6.58
N TRP A 97 24.91 -28.04 7.64
CA TRP A 97 25.50 -26.77 8.09
C TRP A 97 25.52 -26.74 9.63
N ASP A 98 26.03 -25.68 10.25
CA ASP A 98 26.10 -25.58 11.71
C ASP A 98 24.68 -25.61 12.32
N ALA A 99 24.55 -26.29 13.46
CA ALA A 99 23.28 -26.54 14.11
C ALA A 99 22.73 -25.27 14.78
N GLY A 100 22.12 -24.40 13.96
CA GLY A 100 21.59 -23.10 14.36
C GLY A 100 21.21 -22.20 13.18
N ASP A 101 21.80 -22.44 12.00
CA ASP A 101 21.50 -21.69 10.79
C ASP A 101 20.03 -21.88 10.34
N ARG A 102 19.44 -20.84 9.74
CA ARG A 102 18.09 -20.89 9.16
C ARG A 102 18.17 -20.43 7.72
N GLU A 103 17.61 -21.21 6.79
CA GLU A 103 17.49 -20.81 5.39
C GLU A 103 16.07 -20.32 5.13
N ILE A 104 15.93 -19.12 4.56
CA ILE A 104 14.64 -18.60 4.09
C ILE A 104 14.53 -18.94 2.60
N VAL A 105 13.58 -19.80 2.27
CA VAL A 105 13.39 -20.33 0.92
C VAL A 105 12.07 -19.84 0.34
N ASN A 106 12.12 -19.29 -0.87
CA ASN A 106 10.94 -18.90 -1.63
C ASN A 106 11.03 -19.42 -3.07
N ASN A 107 10.94 -20.74 -3.20
CA ASN A 107 10.99 -21.43 -4.50
C ASN A 107 9.63 -21.47 -5.22
N ASN A 108 8.55 -21.02 -4.57
CA ASN A 108 7.20 -21.01 -5.13
C ASN A 108 6.39 -19.84 -4.51
N PRO A 109 6.46 -18.64 -5.11
CA PRO A 109 5.82 -17.45 -4.56
C PRO A 109 4.32 -17.62 -4.31
N LYS A 110 3.89 -17.43 -3.07
CA LYS A 110 2.50 -17.51 -2.63
C LYS A 110 2.04 -16.15 -2.13
N ILE A 111 1.61 -15.31 -3.07
CA ILE A 111 1.07 -14.00 -2.74
C ILE A 111 -0.32 -14.17 -2.07
N ARG A 112 -0.52 -13.42 -0.98
CA ARG A 112 -1.77 -13.29 -0.23
C ARG A 112 -2.05 -11.83 0.09
N THR A 113 -3.31 -11.43 -0.01
CA THR A 113 -3.75 -10.06 0.28
C THR A 113 -4.43 -10.02 1.64
N TYR A 114 -4.02 -9.11 2.52
CA TYR A 114 -4.66 -8.91 3.82
C TYR A 114 -5.07 -7.45 4.00
N VAL A 115 -6.16 -7.22 4.72
CA VAL A 115 -6.54 -5.89 5.21
C VAL A 115 -5.67 -5.51 6.41
N ILE A 116 -5.21 -4.26 6.43
CA ILE A 116 -4.65 -3.61 7.62
C ILE A 116 -5.65 -2.56 8.08
N ASP A 117 -6.18 -2.70 9.29
CA ASP A 117 -7.09 -1.73 9.89
C ASP A 117 -6.52 -1.17 11.21
N ASN A 118 -7.33 -0.42 11.97
CA ASN A 118 -6.86 0.25 13.18
C ASN A 118 -6.68 -0.69 14.39
N ASN A 119 -7.08 -1.96 14.28
CA ASN A 119 -6.89 -2.97 15.31
C ASN A 119 -5.66 -3.86 15.04
N THR A 120 -5.07 -3.78 13.85
CA THR A 120 -3.80 -4.47 13.54
C THR A 120 -2.68 -3.87 14.39
N SER A 121 -2.02 -4.68 15.22
CA SER A 121 -0.77 -4.27 15.88
C SER A 121 0.37 -4.27 14.87
N ILE A 122 1.08 -3.14 14.74
CA ILE A 122 2.10 -2.95 13.70
C ILE A 122 3.41 -2.52 14.37
N LEU A 123 4.48 -3.29 14.19
CA LEU A 123 5.81 -2.98 14.71
C LEU A 123 6.78 -2.70 13.55
N SER A 124 7.49 -1.57 13.61
CA SER A 124 8.49 -1.19 12.60
C SER A 124 9.82 -1.93 12.76
N ASN A 125 10.70 -1.83 11.75
CA ASN A 125 12.09 -2.32 11.83
C ASN A 125 12.94 -1.66 12.93
N VAL A 126 12.50 -0.53 13.48
CA VAL A 126 13.13 0.16 14.63
C VAL A 126 12.35 -0.05 15.94
N CYS A 127 11.56 -1.12 16.02
CA CYS A 127 10.78 -1.51 17.21
C CYS A 127 9.79 -0.43 17.70
N LYS A 128 9.35 0.48 16.83
CA LYS A 128 8.30 1.46 17.13
C LYS A 128 6.94 0.90 16.70
N GLU A 129 5.96 0.93 17.60
CA GLU A 129 4.57 0.66 17.24
C GLU A 129 4.03 1.76 16.30
N LEU A 130 3.27 1.37 15.29
CA LEU A 130 2.72 2.24 14.25
C LEU A 130 1.21 2.11 14.16
N LYS A 131 0.54 3.21 13.82
CA LYS A 131 -0.84 3.16 13.32
C LYS A 131 -0.85 2.72 11.84
N SER A 132 -1.97 2.14 11.41
CA SER A 132 -2.23 1.79 10.00
C SER A 132 -1.92 2.94 9.02
N SER A 133 -2.24 4.18 9.40
CA SER A 133 -1.96 5.40 8.64
C SER A 133 -0.47 5.75 8.57
N GLU A 134 0.29 5.55 9.65
CA GLU A 134 1.75 5.77 9.69
C GLU A 134 2.47 4.73 8.81
N LEU A 135 2.07 3.45 8.89
CA LEU A 135 2.57 2.40 7.99
C LEU A 135 2.38 2.78 6.52
N PHE A 136 1.19 3.29 6.16
CA PHE A 136 0.91 3.70 4.78
C PHE A 136 1.76 4.90 4.30
N GLN A 137 2.21 5.76 5.22
CA GLN A 137 3.14 6.85 4.91
C GLN A 137 4.56 6.33 4.65
N ILE A 138 5.05 5.39 5.46
CA ILE A 138 6.43 4.86 5.35
C ILE A 138 6.57 3.69 4.35
N ARG A 139 5.47 3.22 3.76
CA ARG A 139 5.40 1.98 2.96
C ARG A 139 6.50 1.82 1.90
N GLU A 140 6.92 2.89 1.24
CA GLU A 140 7.94 2.82 0.18
C GLU A 140 9.32 2.48 0.76
N SER A 141 9.61 2.93 1.99
CA SER A 141 10.82 2.54 2.71
C SER A 141 10.79 1.07 3.11
N VAL A 142 9.63 0.59 3.58
CA VAL A 142 9.39 -0.81 3.96
C VAL A 142 9.52 -1.74 2.76
N LEU A 143 8.92 -1.39 1.62
CA LEU A 143 8.94 -2.19 0.39
C LEU A 143 10.31 -2.19 -0.33
N LYS A 144 11.16 -1.19 -0.05
CA LYS A 144 12.49 -1.08 -0.64
C LYS A 144 13.52 -1.96 0.06
N ASP A 145 13.37 -2.19 1.36
CA ASP A 145 14.28 -3.06 2.12
C ASP A 145 13.92 -4.54 1.93
N LYS A 146 14.69 -5.21 1.07
CA LYS A 146 14.49 -6.62 0.73
C LYS A 146 15.02 -7.60 1.79
N ASN A 147 15.67 -7.10 2.85
CA ASN A 147 16.20 -7.94 3.92
C ASN A 147 15.17 -8.18 5.04
N ILE A 148 14.07 -7.41 5.06
CA ILE A 148 13.01 -7.55 6.06
C ILE A 148 12.16 -8.79 5.75
N ILE A 149 12.08 -9.72 6.71
CA ILE A 149 11.06 -10.76 6.77
C ILE A 149 9.93 -10.23 7.64
N ILE A 150 8.74 -10.21 7.09
CA ILE A 150 7.54 -9.88 7.85
C ILE A 150 7.13 -11.12 8.61
N ILE A 151 7.08 -10.98 9.94
CA ILE A 151 6.43 -11.94 10.84
C ILE A 151 5.05 -11.39 11.20
N GLY A 152 4.01 -12.22 11.22
CA GLY A 152 2.68 -11.76 11.59
C GLY A 152 1.65 -12.88 11.76
N ARG A 153 0.40 -12.49 11.99
CA ARG A 153 -0.75 -13.39 12.10
C ARG A 153 -1.96 -12.79 11.41
N SER A 154 -2.77 -13.63 10.75
CA SER A 154 -4.00 -13.23 10.08
C SER A 154 -5.23 -13.98 10.61
N GLU A 155 -6.38 -13.31 10.55
CA GLU A 155 -7.68 -13.90 10.86
C GLU A 155 -8.78 -13.18 10.05
N ASN A 156 -9.69 -13.93 9.43
CA ASN A 156 -10.76 -13.45 8.55
C ASN A 156 -10.28 -12.49 7.45
N GLY A 157 -9.12 -12.78 6.84
CA GLY A 157 -8.51 -11.94 5.80
C GLY A 157 -7.93 -10.60 6.28
N LYS A 158 -7.79 -10.41 7.59
CA LYS A 158 -7.18 -9.23 8.22
C LYS A 158 -5.87 -9.60 8.92
N MET A 159 -4.92 -8.68 8.94
CA MET A 159 -3.75 -8.78 9.82
C MET A 159 -4.17 -8.48 11.26
N GLN A 160 -3.86 -9.38 12.18
CA GLN A 160 -3.98 -9.17 13.64
C GLN A 160 -2.71 -8.50 14.18
N GLU A 161 -1.56 -9.02 13.77
CA GLU A 161 -0.24 -8.45 14.09
C GLU A 161 0.70 -8.53 12.89
N ILE A 162 1.59 -7.56 12.78
CA ILE A 162 2.60 -7.49 11.72
C ILE A 162 3.87 -6.81 12.22
N ASN A 163 4.99 -7.50 12.08
CA ASN A 163 6.31 -7.07 12.52
C ASN A 163 7.24 -6.96 11.31
N PHE A 164 7.69 -5.73 11.04
CA PHE A 164 8.57 -5.38 9.92
C PHE A 164 10.06 -5.41 10.30
N GLY A 165 10.52 -6.40 11.07
CA GLY A 165 11.95 -6.64 11.30
C GLY A 165 12.50 -6.32 12.70
N CYS A 166 11.65 -6.09 13.70
CA CYS A 166 12.07 -5.98 15.09
C CYS A 166 12.04 -7.37 15.76
N TYR A 167 13.15 -8.10 15.72
CA TYR A 167 13.19 -9.51 16.19
C TYR A 167 13.68 -9.72 17.64
N GLY A 168 14.19 -8.67 18.30
CA GLY A 168 14.78 -8.74 19.64
C GLY A 168 16.30 -8.90 19.63
#